data_AF-A0A1A0U2M5-F1
#
_entry.id   AF-A0A1A0U2M5-F1
#
_cell.length_a   1.000
_cell.length_b   1.000
_cell.length_c   1.000
_cell.angle_alpha   90.00
_cell.angle_beta   90.00
_cell.angle_gamma   90.00
#
_symmetry.space_group_name_H-M   'P 1'
#
loop_
_entity.id
_entity.type
_entity.pdbx_description
1 polymer ?
#
loop_
_entity_poly.entity_id
_entity_poly.type
_entity_poly.pdbx_seq_one_letter_code
_entity_poly.pdbx_strand_id
1 'polypeptide(L)' 'MTDADVDEIASEFLHSPYASDTYLDWSLDKRLDGFLRHCGLPRLVDDGDAYGLILNRVMAYIGELRRRS' A
#
# COMPACT_ATOMS: atom_id res chain seq x y z
N MET A 1 -11.09 -10.34 1.35
CA MET A 1 -9.91 -10.26 0.47
C MET A 1 -9.15 -11.56 0.54
N THR A 2 -8.65 -12.03 -0.59
CA THR A 2 -7.70 -13.13 -0.68
C THR A 2 -6.27 -12.60 -0.61
N ASP A 3 -5.30 -13.47 -0.34
CA ASP A 3 -3.88 -13.07 -0.36
C ASP A 3 -3.44 -12.53 -1.73
N ALA A 4 -4.02 -13.07 -2.82
CA ALA A 4 -3.75 -12.58 -4.17
C ALA A 4 -4.23 -11.14 -4.38
N ASP A 5 -5.43 -10.79 -3.85
CA ASP A 5 -5.94 -9.42 -3.92
C ASP A 5 -5.03 -8.45 -3.13
N VAL A 6 -4.57 -8.88 -1.95
CA VAL A 6 -3.65 -8.08 -1.12
C VAL A 6 -2.32 -7.86 -1.86
N ASP A 7 -1.82 -8.89 -2.53
CA ASP A 7 -0.58 -8.84 -3.30
C ASP A 7 -0.67 -7.93 -4.50
N GLU A 8 -1.77 -8.01 -5.24
CA GLU A 8 -2.04 -7.14 -6.38
C GLU A 8 -2.10 -5.67 -5.94
N ILE A 9 -2.89 -5.35 -4.93
CA ILE A 9 -3.02 -3.98 -4.40
C ILE A 9 -1.68 -3.45 -3.87
N ALA A 10 -0.93 -4.27 -3.14
CA ALA A 10 0.38 -3.87 -2.62
C ALA A 10 1.38 -3.63 -3.75
N SER A 11 1.37 -4.46 -4.80
CA SER A 11 2.20 -4.26 -5.98
C SER A 11 1.82 -2.99 -6.73
N GLU A 12 0.54 -2.73 -6.97
CA GLU A 12 0.06 -1.51 -7.62
C GLU A 12 0.47 -0.26 -6.83
N PHE A 13 0.35 -0.28 -5.50
CA PHE A 13 0.79 0.81 -4.64
C PHE A 13 2.28 1.14 -4.89
N LEU A 14 3.15 0.12 -4.92
CA LEU A 14 4.60 0.31 -5.11
C LEU A 14 4.98 0.84 -6.49
N HIS A 15 4.16 0.59 -7.51
CA HIS A 15 4.36 1.12 -8.86
C HIS A 15 3.65 2.47 -9.07
N SER A 16 2.86 2.92 -8.09
CA SER A 16 2.13 4.18 -8.17
C SER A 16 3.00 5.38 -7.74
N PRO A 17 2.60 6.61 -8.11
CA PRO A 17 3.23 7.82 -7.60
C PRO A 17 3.23 7.91 -6.07
N TYR A 18 2.31 7.24 -5.37
CA TYR A 18 2.22 7.26 -3.91
C TYR A 18 3.40 6.54 -3.23
N ALA A 19 4.09 5.63 -3.92
CA ALA A 19 5.33 5.03 -3.43
C ALA A 19 6.59 5.84 -3.81
N SER A 20 6.44 6.89 -4.61
CA SER A 20 7.55 7.73 -5.08
C SER A 20 7.93 8.83 -4.09
N ASP A 21 9.01 9.53 -4.43
CA ASP A 21 9.52 10.66 -3.64
C ASP A 21 8.55 11.85 -3.58
N THR A 22 7.58 11.90 -4.50
CA THR A 22 6.56 12.96 -4.59
C THR A 22 5.78 13.14 -3.28
N TYR A 23 5.61 12.07 -2.50
CA TYR A 23 4.87 12.08 -1.24
C TYR A 23 5.77 11.86 -0.02
N LEU A 24 7.06 12.21 -0.09
CA LEU A 24 8.01 11.98 1.01
C LEU A 24 7.55 12.55 2.35
N ASP A 25 6.85 13.69 2.32
CA ASP A 25 6.32 14.37 3.51
C ASP A 25 5.19 13.60 4.21
N TRP A 26 4.64 12.57 3.56
CA TRP A 26 3.55 11.76 4.10
C TRP A 26 4.11 10.46 4.69
N SER A 27 3.57 10.04 5.84
CA SER A 27 3.83 8.70 6.37
C SER A 27 3.31 7.64 5.40
N LEU A 28 3.87 6.42 5.46
CA LEU A 28 3.46 5.32 4.58
C LEU A 28 1.94 5.10 4.65
N ASP A 29 1.37 5.18 5.85
CA ASP A 29 -0.07 5.01 6.07
C ASP A 29 -0.87 6.08 5.33
N LYS A 30 -0.45 7.35 5.39
CA LYS A 30 -1.12 8.43 4.66
C LYS A 30 -1.02 8.27 3.14
N ARG A 31 0.11 7.76 2.65
CA ARG A 31 0.27 7.47 1.21
C ARG A 31 -0.65 6.34 0.78
N LEU A 32 -0.76 5.29 1.59
CA LEU A 32 -1.61 4.15 1.32
C LEU A 32 -3.10 4.51 1.39
N ASP A 33 -3.53 5.29 2.39
CA ASP A 33 -4.90 5.82 2.48
C ASP A 33 -5.27 6.62 1.21
N GLY A 34 -4.40 7.56 0.80
CA GLY A 34 -4.60 8.36 -0.41
C GLY A 34 -4.70 7.51 -1.67
N PHE A 35 -3.82 6.51 -1.81
CA PHE A 35 -3.84 5.56 -2.92
C PHE A 35 -5.15 4.77 -2.97
N LEU A 36 -5.58 4.17 -1.86
CA LEU A 36 -6.81 3.36 -1.81
C LEU A 36 -8.06 4.20 -2.11
N ARG A 37 -8.11 5.45 -1.62
CA ARG A 37 -9.18 6.39 -1.98
C ARG A 37 -9.15 6.76 -3.46
N HIS A 38 -7.97 6.97 -4.03
CA HIS A 38 -7.80 7.26 -5.46
C HIS A 38 -8.23 6.11 -6.36
N CYS A 39 -7.95 4.86 -5.96
CA CYS A 39 -8.39 3.65 -6.68
C CYS A 39 -9.88 3.33 -6.49
N GLY A 40 -10.66 4.16 -5.78
CA GLY A 40 -12.08 3.92 -5.55
C GLY A 40 -12.35 2.79 -4.55
N LEU A 41 -11.40 2.52 -3.65
CA LEU A 41 -11.46 1.50 -2.61
C LEU A 41 -11.56 2.08 -1.18
N PRO A 42 -12.39 3.12 -0.91
CA PRO A 42 -12.46 3.73 0.42
C PRO A 42 -12.92 2.73 1.49
N ARG A 43 -13.68 1.70 1.10
CA ARG A 43 -14.12 0.63 2.02
C ARG A 43 -12.96 -0.14 2.63
N LEU A 44 -11.82 -0.25 1.93
CA LEU A 44 -10.63 -0.91 2.45
C LEU A 44 -9.85 -0.06 3.44
N VAL A 45 -10.08 1.26 3.41
CA VAL A 45 -9.54 2.20 4.40
C VAL A 45 -10.38 2.15 5.69
N ASP A 46 -11.71 2.09 5.53
CA ASP A 46 -12.63 2.04 6.66
C ASP A 46 -12.63 0.68 7.38
N ASP A 47 -12.23 -0.39 6.67
CA ASP A 47 -12.00 -1.72 7.23
C ASP A 47 -10.55 -1.84 7.75
N GLY A 48 -10.39 -1.66 9.06
CA GLY A 48 -9.07 -1.69 9.71
C GLY A 48 -8.31 -3.01 9.57
N ASP A 49 -9.02 -4.15 9.44
CA ASP A 49 -8.39 -5.45 9.25
C ASP A 49 -7.86 -5.58 7.82
N ALA A 50 -8.67 -5.22 6.83
CA ALA A 50 -8.26 -5.20 5.43
C ALA A 50 -7.11 -4.21 5.18
N TYR A 51 -7.21 -3.01 5.76
CA TYR A 51 -6.16 -2.01 5.71
C TYR A 51 -4.85 -2.52 6.31
N GLY A 52 -4.91 -3.16 7.48
CA GLY A 52 -3.76 -3.75 8.14
C GLY A 52 -3.09 -4.83 7.30
N LEU A 53 -3.85 -5.68 6.61
CA LEU A 53 -3.31 -6.70 5.71
C LEU A 53 -2.53 -6.09 4.54
N ILE A 54 -3.06 -5.05 3.90
CA ILE A 54 -2.41 -4.36 2.78
C ILE A 54 -1.15 -3.65 3.26
N LEU A 55 -1.24 -2.91 4.37
CA LEU A 55 -0.09 -2.19 4.93
C LEU A 55 1.05 -3.15 5.28
N ASN A 56 0.74 -4.28 5.92
CA ASN A 56 1.72 -5.31 6.23
C ASN A 56 2.38 -5.89 4.96
N ARG A 57 1.59 -6.15 3.92
CA ARG A 57 2.13 -6.67 2.65
C ARG A 57 3.04 -5.65 1.95
N VAL A 58 2.65 -4.38 1.93
CA VAL A 58 3.47 -3.29 1.38
C VAL A 58 4.81 -3.18 2.13
N MET A 59 4.79 -3.21 3.46
CA MET A 59 6.03 -3.18 4.26
C MET A 59 6.92 -4.39 3.98
N ALA A 60 6.34 -5.58 3.81
CA ALA A 60 7.09 -6.78 3.46
C ALA A 60 7.80 -6.64 2.10
N TYR A 61 7.12 -6.10 1.10
CA TYR A 61 7.70 -5.86 -0.23
C TYR A 61 8.79 -4.78 -0.22
N ILE A 62 8.61 -3.69 0.53
CA ILE A 62 9.67 -2.69 0.72
C ILE A 62 10.91 -3.33 1.38
N GLY A 63 10.70 -4.18 2.39
CA GLY A 63 11.78 -4.92 3.04
C GLY A 63 12.50 -5.89 2.10
N GLU A 64 11.76 -6.57 1.22
CA GLU A 64 12.34 -7.44 0.18
C GLU A 64 13.15 -6.65 -0.85
N LEU A 65 12.62 -5.51 -1.34
CA LEU A 65 13.32 -4.63 -2.29
C LEU A 65 14.64 -4.12 -1.71
N ARG A 66 14.64 -3.69 -0.45
CA ARG A 66 15.87 -3.27 0.26
C ARG A 66 16.89 -4.39 0.45
N ARG A 67 16.46 -5.65 0.54
CA ARG A 67 17.39 -6.78 0.63
C ARG A 67 18.01 -7.17 -0.71
N ARG A 68 17.38 -6.75 -1.83
CA ARG A 68 17.84 -7.04 -3.19
C ARG A 68 18.71 -5.92 -3.78
N SER A 69 18.75 -4.74 -3.15
CA SER A 69 19.58 -3.58 -3.54
C SER A 69 20.92 -3.58 -2.83
#